data_AF-A0A7G2DAL6-F1
#
_entry.id   AF-A0A7G2DAL6-F1
#
_cell.length_a   1.000
_cell.length_b   1.000
_cell.length_c   1.000
_cell.angle_alpha   90.00
_cell.angle_beta   90.00
_cell.angle_gamma   90.00
#
_symmetry.space_group_name_H-M   'P 1'
#
loop_
_entity.id
_entity.type
_entity.pdbx_description
1 polymer ?
#
loop_
_entity_poly.entity_id
_entity_poly.type
_entity_poly.pdbx_seq_one_letter_code
_entity_poly.pdbx_strand_id
1 'polypeptide(L)' 'MLEVRGDEIIIEFSGSFCATCGLYDYFDDIKWEAMDLGLKIEPVDVLEADEDEFERGRYVVRYRIGKSPP' A
#
# COMPACT_ATOMS: atom_id res chain seq x y z
N MET A 1 5.49 -0.63 -9.03
CA MET A 1 4.86 -1.79 -9.71
C MET A 1 3.47 -2.03 -9.12
N LEU A 2 2.47 -2.43 -9.93
CA LEU A 2 1.12 -2.80 -9.46
C LEU A 2 0.76 -4.17 -10.03
N GLU A 3 0.43 -5.15 -9.18
CA GLU A 3 0.03 -6.49 -9.59
C GLU A 3 -1.29 -6.90 -8.91
N VAL A 4 -2.21 -7.50 -9.68
CA VAL A 4 -3.50 -7.98 -9.15
C VAL A 4 -3.56 -9.50 -9.27
N ARG A 5 -3.79 -10.18 -8.15
CA ARG A 5 -3.90 -11.64 -8.06
C ARG A 5 -5.23 -12.03 -7.43
N GLY A 6 -6.25 -12.20 -8.26
CA GLY A 6 -7.59 -12.59 -7.80
C GLY A 6 -8.21 -11.53 -6.89
N ASP A 7 -8.17 -11.79 -5.58
CA ASP A 7 -8.66 -10.88 -4.53
C ASP A 7 -7.53 -10.18 -3.75
N GLU A 8 -6.29 -10.27 -4.22
CA GLU A 8 -5.13 -9.58 -3.65
C GLU A 8 -4.55 -8.56 -4.65
N ILE A 9 -4.06 -7.44 -4.13
CA ILE A 9 -3.35 -6.40 -4.89
C ILE A 9 -1.99 -6.19 -4.26
N ILE A 10 -0.93 -6.24 -5.05
CA ILE A 10 0.42 -5.92 -4.61
C ILE A 10 0.80 -4.56 -5.18
N ILE A 11 1.13 -3.63 -4.30
CA ILE A 11 1.49 -2.25 -4.64
C ILE A 11 2.91 -2.01 -4.16
N GLU A 12 3.78 -1.63 -5.08
CA GLU A 12 5.13 -1.16 -4.75
C GLU A 12 5.15 0.37 -4.70
N PHE A 13 5.49 0.87 -3.52
CA PHE A 13 5.76 2.25 -3.21
C PHE A 13 7.26 2.49 -3.33
N SER A 14 7.65 3.56 -4.01
CA SER A 14 9.05 3.99 -4.08
C SER A 14 9.11 5.50 -4.04
N GLY A 15 10.06 6.05 -3.28
CA GLY A 15 10.13 7.49 -3.08
C GLY A 15 10.84 7.88 -1.80
N SER A 16 10.73 9.15 -1.44
CA SER A 16 11.22 9.66 -0.18
C SER A 16 10.17 9.46 0.90
N PHE A 17 10.42 8.55 1.84
CA PHE A 17 9.54 8.29 2.98
C PHE A 17 10.19 8.89 4.22
N CYS A 18 9.47 9.80 4.86
CA CYS A 18 9.93 10.37 6.13
C CYS A 18 9.93 9.26 7.19
N ALA A 19 11.11 8.89 7.68
CA ALA A 19 11.27 7.82 8.68
C ALA A 19 10.54 8.09 10.01
N THR A 20 10.09 9.34 10.22
CA THR A 20 9.40 9.78 11.45
C THR A 20 7.92 10.12 11.23
N CYS A 21 7.46 10.32 9.99
CA CYS A 21 6.04 10.52 9.69
C CYS A 21 5.45 9.18 9.25
N GLY A 22 4.77 8.50 10.19
CA GLY A 22 4.18 7.17 10.06
C GLY A 22 4.01 6.62 8.65
N LEU A 23 4.94 5.76 8.22
CA LEU A 23 4.92 5.09 6.91
C LEU A 23 3.56 4.43 6.58
N TYR A 24 2.89 3.89 7.59
CA TYR A 24 1.58 3.25 7.45
C TYR A 24 0.46 4.21 7.02
N ASP A 25 0.62 5.51 7.25
CA ASP A 25 -0.34 6.55 6.83
C ASP A 25 -0.44 6.58 5.29
N TYR A 26 0.71 6.47 4.60
CA TYR A 26 0.75 6.37 3.13
C TYR A 26 0.04 5.12 2.58
N PHE A 27 0.02 4.03 3.35
CA PHE A 27 -0.70 2.82 2.96
C PHE A 27 -2.21 2.95 3.16
N ASP A 28 -2.64 3.69 4.19
CA ASP A 28 -4.05 3.97 4.45
C ASP A 28 -4.62 4.96 3.44
N ASP A 29 -3.86 5.98 3.00
CA ASP A 29 -4.26 6.89 1.93
C ASP A 29 -4.71 6.14 0.66
N ILE A 30 -3.97 5.09 0.27
CA ILE A 30 -4.34 4.28 -0.91
C ILE A 30 -5.67 3.55 -0.74
N LYS A 31 -6.04 3.20 0.49
CA LYS A 31 -7.37 2.62 0.77
C LYS A 31 -8.47 3.66 0.56
N TRP A 32 -8.26 4.92 0.95
CA TRP A 32 -9.23 5.99 0.70
C TRP A 32 -9.41 6.26 -0.80
N GLU A 33 -8.31 6.32 -1.54
CA GLU A 33 -8.34 6.48 -3.00
C GLU A 33 -9.06 5.31 -3.70
N ALA A 34 -8.79 4.08 -3.26
CA ALA A 34 -9.48 2.90 -3.79
C ALA A 34 -10.99 2.92 -3.46
N MET A 35 -11.36 3.40 -2.27
CA MET A 35 -12.77 3.53 -1.88
C MET A 35 -13.54 4.52 -2.76
N ASP A 36 -12.91 5.61 -3.19
CA ASP A 36 -13.51 6.56 -4.14
C ASP A 36 -13.81 5.88 -5.50
N LEU A 37 -12.94 4.95 -5.91
CA LEU A 37 -13.12 4.10 -7.09
C LEU A 37 -14.11 2.93 -6.87
N GLY A 38 -14.72 2.82 -5.70
CA GLY A 38 -15.66 1.74 -5.34
C GLY A 38 -15.00 0.42 -4.93
N LEU A 39 -13.68 0.40 -4.77
CA LEU A 39 -12.90 -0.75 -4.33
C LEU A 39 -12.56 -0.63 -2.85
N LYS A 40 -12.98 -1.60 -2.04
CA LYS A 40 -12.56 -1.65 -0.65
C LYS A 40 -11.31 -2.51 -0.55
N ILE A 41 -10.18 -1.91 -0.17
CA ILE A 41 -8.92 -2.63 0.00
C ILE A 41 -8.38 -2.44 1.41
N GLU A 42 -7.71 -3.44 1.95
CA GLU A 42 -7.08 -3.35 3.27
C GLU A 42 -5.63 -3.85 3.16
N PRO A 43 -4.62 -3.12 3.67
CA PRO A 43 -3.26 -3.62 3.73
C PRO A 43 -3.21 -4.83 4.67
N VAL A 44 -2.69 -5.95 4.18
CA VAL A 44 -2.59 -7.20 4.93
C VAL A 44 -1.16 -7.56 5.29
N ASP A 45 -0.18 -7.14 4.50
CA ASP A 45 1.22 -7.53 4.71
C ASP A 45 2.20 -6.60 3.96
N VAL A 46 3.41 -6.42 4.50
CA VAL A 46 4.52 -5.75 3.80
C VAL A 46 5.50 -6.83 3.37
N LEU A 47 5.54 -7.11 2.07
CA LEU A 47 6.33 -8.19 1.47
C LEU A 47 7.81 -7.82 1.36
N GLU A 48 8.12 -6.56 1.05
CA GLU A 48 9.49 -6.05 0.98
C GLU A 48 9.53 -4.64 1.56
N ALA A 49 10.63 -4.33 2.25
CA ALA A 49 10.96 -3.00 2.76
C ALA A 49 12.47 -2.80 2.60
N ASP A 50 12.86 -1.85 1.77
CA ASP A 50 14.25 -1.48 1.53
C ASP A 50 14.36 0.02 1.77
N GLU A 51 15.13 0.40 2.78
CA GLU A 51 15.29 1.80 3.21
C GLU A 51 16.77 2.17 3.17
N ASP A 52 17.09 3.22 2.43
CA ASP A 52 18.43 3.81 2.40
C ASP A 52 18.58 4.90 3.47
N GLU A 53 19.84 5.19 3.83
CA GLU A 53 20.23 6.26 4.77
C GLU A 53 19.75 7.68 4.36
N PHE A 54 19.23 7.84 3.13
CA PHE A 54 18.75 9.10 2.55
C PHE A 54 17.23 9.25 2.54
N GLU A 55 16.51 8.57 3.44
CA GLU A 55 15.04 8.58 3.51
C GLU A 55 14.37 8.10 2.21
N ARG A 56 15.10 7.34 1.39
CA ARG A 56 14.57 6.70 0.19
C ARG A 56 14.17 5.30 0.57
N GLY A 57 12.91 4.98 0.35
CA GLY A 57 12.37 3.67 0.63
C GLY A 57 11.79 3.03 -0.62
N ARG A 58 11.77 1.71 -0.61
CA ARG A 58 10.95 0.90 -1.50
C ARG A 58 10.19 -0.09 -0.64
N TYR A 59 8.86 -0.01 -0.69
CA TYR A 59 7.98 -0.90 0.05
C TYR A 59 7.06 -1.62 -0.89
N VAL A 60 6.98 -2.93 -0.78
CA VAL A 60 6.02 -3.76 -1.51
C VAL A 60 4.97 -4.19 -0.52
N VAL A 61 3.75 -3.68 -0.66
CA VAL A 61 2.64 -3.92 0.26
C VAL A 61 1.57 -4.72 -0.44
N ARG A 62 1.09 -5.76 0.24
CA ARG A 62 -0.03 -6.58 -0.20
C ARG A 62 -1.30 -6.05 0.45
N TYR A 63 -2.31 -5.85 -0.38
CA TYR A 63 -3.66 -5.48 -0.01
C TYR A 63 -4.63 -6.61 -0.36
N ARG A 64 -5.68 -6.75 0.45
CA ARG A 64 -6.81 -7.65 0.19
C ARG A 64 -8.00 -6.83 -0.28
N ILE A 65 -8.62 -7.26 -1.36
CA ILE A 65 -9.86 -6.67 -1.87
C ILE A 65 -11.01 -7.21 -1.01
N GLY A 66 -11.58 -6.35 -0.19
CA GLY A 66 -12.84 -6.59 0.49
C GLY A 66 -14.01 -6.43 -0.47
N LYS A 67 -15.06 -7.25 -0.31
CA LYS A 67 -16.33 -6.97 -0.95
C LYS A 67 -16.93 -5.74 -0.29
N SER A 68 -17.16 -4.66 -1.04
CA SER A 68 -18.06 -3.60 -0.59
C SER A 68 -19.42 -4.25 -0.28
N PRO A 69 -20.04 -3.99 0.89
CA PRO A 69 -21.42 -4.42 1.11
C PRO A 69 -22.31 -3.80 0.02
N PRO A 70 -23.34 -4.54 -0.46
CA PRO A 70 -24.27 -4.05 -1.47
C PRO A 70 -25.09 -2.85 -1.00
#